data_AF-A0A9N8PZA1-F1
#
_entry.id   AF-A0A9N8PZA1-F1
#
_cell.length_a   1.000
_cell.length_b   1.000
_cell.length_c   1.000
_cell.angle_alpha   90.00
_cell.angle_beta   90.00
_cell.angle_gamma   90.00
#
_symmetry.space_group_name_H-M   'P 1'
#
loop_
_entity.id
_entity.type
_entity.pdbx_description
1 polymer ?
#
loop_
_entity_poly.entity_id
_entity_poly.type
_entity_poly.pdbx_seq_one_letter_code
_entity_poly.pdbx_strand_id
1 'polypeptide(L)'
;MAVAMELQNRLLLYLDNRRYLNSMKQYCETFLEESTEKTLSKFPPLRYIMEIDVMDLLDAHPEMQESVFSEPVLLQRMCNEILFACLQSTDCEMKEDIQFAQVSVTLRLKSVPRLHDSNPCNYNGLVTIEGLLLSVSKPESYVYHSVWSCPEECEGSEVILHYIPKHPPKCYVCRSILFENSGSRRCGEQVSAMFDVKNQKLPKKFFIADDLLSQLNLGCNYLLHVVVTNKIVKLWSLEKNNHRPAPLTTRSPKDVEDLFKACKGVPWKFIYCLASSIGVNVCPLNCFMHLKINLLLSLTSIKANAMTGASILHVLVGGYDTRFVGEIMTEAAKLADRSVVLGMSNSVVSTALIGSSGGVCLLPLPLHIYNHKQVSSVLSAIETGEINTGTGMIKMKSAVWAQGMDFKKMILYNVASVFGNGCRGDFGEYYDDIVEFVLQQAVDPVETSNEEIKALKDVVDYIDLVAGIEVNLNDATENLLQNYFLAARRETTRCVSPGSMSALVATCLTSARLCRRNVANIDDAVFAIWLHVSGSPEPRFAPEEYLQTPADVKKLQNVINNFKDWLEQFTGTCLLGDFPA
;
A
#
# COMPACT_ATOMS: atom_id res chain seq x y z
N MET A 1 11.33 -43.46 -8.80
CA MET A 1 11.16 -43.41 -10.27
C MET A 1 9.70 -43.60 -10.68
N ALA A 2 9.00 -44.66 -10.25
CA ALA A 2 7.59 -44.87 -10.61
C ALA A 2 6.66 -43.70 -10.22
N VAL A 3 6.75 -43.22 -8.98
CA VAL A 3 5.93 -42.09 -8.49
C VAL A 3 6.20 -40.78 -9.25
N ALA A 4 7.47 -40.49 -9.57
CA ALA A 4 7.84 -39.29 -10.33
C ALA A 4 7.30 -39.33 -11.78
N MET A 5 7.29 -40.52 -12.40
CA MET A 5 6.77 -40.71 -13.75
C MET A 5 5.23 -40.62 -13.79
N GLU A 6 4.56 -41.06 -12.73
CA GLU A 6 3.11 -40.90 -12.57
C GLU A 6 2.70 -39.43 -12.40
N LEU A 7 3.41 -38.68 -11.55
CA LEU A 7 3.21 -37.23 -11.37
C LEU A 7 3.45 -36.45 -12.68
N GLN A 8 4.49 -36.80 -13.43
CA GLN A 8 4.78 -36.19 -14.73
C GLN A 8 3.64 -36.41 -15.74
N ASN A 9 3.05 -37.62 -15.77
CA ASN A 9 1.90 -37.90 -16.63
C ASN A 9 0.66 -37.08 -16.25
N ARG A 10 0.41 -36.88 -14.95
CA ARG A 10 -0.70 -36.03 -14.46
C ARG A 10 -0.48 -34.58 -14.84
N LEU A 11 0.73 -34.07 -14.67
CA LEU A 11 1.09 -32.72 -15.10
C LEU A 11 0.89 -32.55 -16.61
N LEU A 12 1.30 -33.54 -17.42
CA LEU A 12 1.11 -33.51 -18.86
C LEU A 12 -0.37 -33.46 -19.26
N LEU A 13 -1.23 -34.27 -18.62
CA LEU A 13 -2.68 -34.23 -18.85
C LEU A 13 -3.29 -32.88 -18.47
N TYR A 14 -2.86 -32.28 -17.36
CA TYR A 14 -3.29 -30.93 -16.98
C TYR A 14 -2.88 -29.90 -18.03
N LEU A 15 -1.62 -29.94 -18.46
CA LEU A 15 -1.10 -29.01 -19.46
C LEU A 15 -1.80 -29.15 -20.81
N ASP A 16 -2.18 -30.36 -21.20
CA ASP A 16 -2.96 -30.62 -22.41
C ASP A 16 -4.40 -30.07 -22.30
N ASN A 17 -5.09 -30.38 -21.20
CA ASN A 17 -6.45 -29.91 -20.93
C ASN A 17 -6.56 -28.37 -20.93
N ARG A 18 -5.52 -27.69 -20.45
CA ARG A 18 -5.42 -26.22 -20.43
C ARG A 18 -4.76 -25.63 -21.67
N ARG A 19 -4.46 -26.46 -22.69
CA ARG A 19 -3.85 -26.09 -23.98
C ARG A 19 -2.45 -25.47 -23.89
N TYR A 20 -1.76 -25.63 -22.76
CA TYR A 20 -0.37 -25.18 -22.63
C TYR A 20 0.55 -25.92 -23.60
N LEU A 21 0.32 -27.21 -23.86
CA LEU A 21 1.13 -28.00 -24.80
C LEU A 21 1.08 -27.43 -26.23
N ASN A 22 -0.09 -26.99 -26.69
CA ASN A 22 -0.22 -26.34 -28.01
C ASN A 22 0.55 -25.02 -28.06
N SER A 23 0.50 -24.23 -27.00
CA SER A 23 1.27 -22.98 -26.90
C SER A 23 2.78 -23.25 -26.87
N MET A 24 3.23 -24.27 -26.13
CA MET A 24 4.63 -24.70 -26.11
C MET A 24 5.10 -25.16 -27.49
N LYS A 25 4.28 -25.95 -28.19
CA LYS A 25 4.59 -26.42 -29.55
C LYS A 25 4.74 -25.26 -30.54
N GLN A 26 3.77 -24.35 -30.57
CA GLN A 26 3.84 -23.14 -31.40
C GLN A 26 5.09 -22.32 -31.10
N TYR A 27 5.42 -22.16 -29.82
CA TYR A 27 6.63 -21.42 -29.41
C TYR A 27 7.91 -22.13 -29.87
N CYS A 28 7.98 -23.46 -29.79
CA CYS A 28 9.09 -24.24 -30.32
C CYS A 28 9.23 -24.10 -31.84
N GLU A 29 8.12 -24.11 -32.59
CA GLU A 29 8.11 -23.90 -34.04
C GLU A 29 8.66 -22.52 -34.40
N THR A 30 8.15 -21.45 -33.78
CA THR A 30 8.66 -20.08 -34.00
C THR A 30 10.13 -19.95 -33.65
N PHE A 31 10.59 -20.56 -32.55
CA PHE A 31 12.00 -20.54 -32.16
C PHE A 31 12.90 -21.22 -33.21
N LEU A 32 12.45 -22.34 -33.78
CA LEU A 32 13.19 -23.05 -34.82
C LEU A 32 13.23 -22.23 -36.13
N GLU A 33 12.13 -21.60 -36.51
CA GLU A 33 12.08 -20.67 -37.67
C GLU A 33 13.05 -19.49 -37.49
N GLU A 34 13.03 -18.82 -36.33
CA GLU A 34 13.96 -17.71 -36.06
C GLU A 34 15.42 -18.13 -36.04
N SER A 35 15.69 -19.36 -35.62
CA SER A 35 17.04 -19.95 -35.63
C SER A 35 17.54 -20.24 -37.05
N THR A 36 16.63 -20.42 -38.03
CA THR A 36 16.98 -20.63 -39.44
C THR A 36 17.29 -19.33 -40.22
N GLU A 37 16.64 -18.22 -39.89
CA GLU A 37 16.83 -16.95 -40.62
C GLU A 37 18.02 -16.10 -40.15
N LYS A 38 18.47 -16.27 -38.90
CA LYS A 38 19.53 -15.44 -38.30
C LYS A 38 20.65 -16.33 -37.79
N THR A 39 21.86 -16.13 -38.33
CA THR A 39 23.15 -16.66 -37.83
C THR A 39 23.43 -16.16 -36.39
N LEU A 40 22.68 -16.65 -35.41
CA LEU A 40 22.79 -16.26 -34.00
C LEU A 40 23.09 -17.49 -33.15
N SER A 41 24.38 -17.69 -32.90
CA SER A 41 24.99 -18.61 -31.92
C SER A 41 24.75 -20.11 -32.14
N LYS A 42 25.82 -20.92 -32.12
CA LYS A 42 25.77 -22.40 -32.10
C LYS A 42 24.88 -22.96 -30.96
N PHE A 43 24.58 -22.16 -29.94
CA PHE A 43 23.85 -22.58 -28.74
C PHE A 43 22.75 -21.59 -28.35
N PRO A 44 21.64 -21.47 -29.11
CA PRO A 44 20.54 -20.60 -28.72
C PRO A 44 19.78 -21.19 -27.51
N PRO A 45 19.38 -20.39 -26.51
CA PRO A 45 18.58 -20.88 -25.39
C PRO A 45 17.09 -20.82 -25.72
N LEU A 46 16.38 -21.93 -25.55
CA LEU A 46 14.92 -21.97 -25.65
C LEU A 46 14.31 -21.72 -24.26
N ARG A 47 13.62 -20.59 -24.11
CA ARG A 47 13.00 -20.21 -22.84
C ARG A 47 11.52 -19.91 -22.99
N TYR A 48 10.68 -20.73 -22.37
CA TYR A 48 9.24 -20.55 -22.38
C TYR A 48 8.75 -20.08 -21.01
N ILE A 49 8.02 -18.97 -20.97
CA ILE A 49 7.38 -18.51 -19.73
C ILE A 49 6.04 -19.21 -19.61
N MET A 50 5.85 -19.94 -18.51
CA MET A 50 4.60 -20.65 -18.23
C MET A 50 4.01 -20.14 -16.93
N GLU A 51 2.74 -19.74 -17.00
CA GLU A 51 1.99 -19.28 -15.86
C GLU A 51 0.93 -20.31 -15.46
N ILE A 52 1.01 -20.80 -14.22
CA ILE A 52 0.16 -21.88 -13.67
C ILE A 52 -0.67 -21.31 -12.53
N ASP A 53 -2.00 -21.45 -12.61
CA ASP A 53 -2.87 -21.27 -11.45
C ASP A 53 -2.76 -22.49 -10.52
N VAL A 54 -2.29 -22.26 -9.29
CA VAL A 54 -2.04 -23.34 -8.33
C VAL A 54 -3.35 -23.93 -7.80
N MET A 55 -4.40 -23.14 -7.62
CA MET A 55 -5.68 -23.68 -7.13
C MET A 55 -6.31 -24.57 -8.19
N ASP A 56 -6.29 -24.13 -9.46
CA ASP A 56 -6.81 -24.94 -10.57
C ASP A 56 -6.05 -26.26 -10.75
N LEU A 57 -4.71 -26.24 -10.61
CA LEU A 57 -3.89 -27.45 -10.66
C LEU A 57 -4.24 -28.41 -9.53
N LEU A 58 -4.42 -27.91 -8.31
CA LEU A 58 -4.74 -28.74 -7.14
C LEU A 58 -6.18 -29.26 -7.17
N ASP A 59 -7.12 -28.50 -7.74
CA ASP A 59 -8.50 -28.94 -7.94
C ASP A 59 -8.58 -30.08 -8.96
N ALA A 60 -7.77 -30.03 -10.03
CA ALA A 60 -7.69 -31.10 -11.02
C ALA A 60 -6.90 -32.32 -10.51
N HIS A 61 -5.76 -32.08 -9.85
CA HIS A 61 -4.83 -33.11 -9.39
C HIS A 61 -4.25 -32.78 -7.99
N PRO A 62 -4.96 -33.16 -6.91
CA PRO A 62 -4.53 -32.88 -5.53
C PRO A 62 -3.16 -33.47 -5.16
N GLU A 63 -2.78 -34.60 -5.78
CA GLU A 63 -1.51 -35.31 -5.56
C GLU A 63 -0.28 -34.45 -5.90
N MET A 64 -0.45 -33.41 -6.71
CA MET A 64 0.63 -32.48 -7.07
C MET A 64 1.03 -31.54 -5.92
N GLN A 65 0.26 -31.49 -4.82
CA GLN A 65 0.49 -30.58 -3.69
C GLN A 65 1.92 -30.67 -3.15
N GLU A 66 2.42 -31.87 -2.87
CA GLU A 66 3.78 -32.06 -2.32
C GLU A 66 4.86 -31.60 -3.30
N SER A 67 4.67 -31.88 -4.59
CA SER A 67 5.58 -31.43 -5.65
C SER A 67 5.60 -29.91 -5.82
N VAL A 68 4.47 -29.24 -5.61
CA VAL A 68 4.37 -27.77 -5.71
C VAL A 68 4.99 -27.08 -4.49
N PHE A 69 4.65 -27.54 -3.27
CA PHE A 69 5.02 -26.83 -2.05
C PHE A 69 6.32 -27.31 -1.40
N SER A 70 6.61 -28.60 -1.44
CA SER A 70 7.77 -29.19 -0.77
C SER A 70 8.94 -29.41 -1.73
N GLU A 71 8.66 -29.80 -2.98
CA GLU A 71 9.68 -30.09 -3.99
C GLU A 71 9.56 -29.26 -5.28
N PRO A 72 9.56 -27.91 -5.21
CA PRO A 72 9.38 -27.06 -6.40
C PRO A 72 10.44 -27.30 -7.49
N VAL A 73 11.66 -27.72 -7.12
CA VAL A 73 12.71 -28.05 -8.10
C VAL A 73 12.32 -29.26 -8.97
N LEU A 74 11.60 -30.24 -8.40
CA LEU A 74 11.09 -31.38 -9.14
C LEU A 74 10.03 -30.93 -10.16
N LEU A 75 9.10 -30.08 -9.75
CA LEU A 75 8.10 -29.50 -10.65
C LEU A 75 8.74 -28.75 -11.81
N GLN A 76 9.72 -27.89 -11.53
CA GLN A 76 10.48 -27.16 -12.53
C GLN A 76 11.16 -28.09 -13.54
N ARG A 77 11.73 -29.21 -13.06
CA ARG A 77 12.37 -30.21 -13.91
C ARG A 77 11.35 -30.91 -14.81
N MET A 78 10.21 -31.33 -14.26
CA MET A 78 9.14 -31.97 -15.05
C MET A 78 8.66 -31.05 -16.18
N CYS A 79 8.48 -29.75 -15.92
CA CYS A 79 8.12 -28.78 -16.95
C CYS A 79 9.20 -28.63 -18.04
N ASN A 80 10.48 -28.62 -17.66
CA ASN A 80 11.59 -28.57 -18.63
C ASN A 80 11.63 -29.82 -19.52
N GLU A 81 11.40 -31.01 -18.94
CA GLU A 81 11.34 -32.27 -19.66
C GLU A 81 10.16 -32.30 -20.64
N ILE A 82 8.99 -31.79 -20.23
CA ILE A 82 7.81 -31.67 -21.11
C ILE A 82 8.09 -30.71 -22.27
N LEU A 83 8.69 -29.54 -22.01
CA LEU A 83 9.06 -28.59 -23.07
C LEU A 83 10.06 -29.20 -24.06
N PHE A 84 11.07 -29.91 -23.56
CA PHE A 84 12.05 -30.59 -24.40
C PHE A 84 11.41 -31.69 -25.24
N ALA A 85 10.47 -32.46 -24.67
CA ALA A 85 9.70 -33.45 -25.42
C ALA A 85 8.84 -32.80 -26.52
N CYS A 86 8.20 -31.65 -26.24
CA CYS A 86 7.49 -30.87 -27.24
C CYS A 86 8.41 -30.44 -28.40
N LEU A 87 9.61 -29.93 -28.09
CA LEU A 87 10.61 -29.57 -29.10
C LEU A 87 11.01 -30.77 -29.97
N GLN A 88 11.25 -31.92 -29.35
CA GLN A 88 11.63 -33.15 -30.08
C GLN A 88 10.49 -33.69 -30.97
N SER A 89 9.24 -33.40 -30.62
CA SER A 89 8.06 -33.79 -31.40
C SER A 89 7.82 -32.93 -32.65
N THR A 90 8.50 -31.79 -32.79
CA THR A 90 8.37 -30.90 -33.95
C THR A 90 9.12 -31.45 -35.15
N ASP A 91 8.56 -31.31 -36.36
CA ASP A 91 9.15 -31.80 -37.61
C ASP A 91 10.17 -30.78 -38.16
N CYS A 92 11.38 -30.76 -37.57
CA CYS A 92 12.50 -29.93 -38.03
C CYS A 92 13.83 -30.66 -37.82
N GLU A 93 14.75 -30.61 -38.79
CA GLU A 93 16.06 -31.30 -38.73
C GLU A 93 17.02 -30.66 -37.69
N MET A 94 16.94 -29.35 -37.49
CA MET A 94 17.81 -28.60 -36.56
C MET A 94 17.56 -28.90 -35.07
N LYS A 95 16.53 -29.70 -34.74
CA LYS A 95 16.22 -30.06 -33.34
C LYS A 95 17.26 -31.00 -32.72
N GLU A 96 18.02 -31.73 -33.55
CA GLU A 96 19.05 -32.66 -33.08
C GLU A 96 20.27 -31.94 -32.50
N ASP A 97 20.50 -30.68 -32.89
CA ASP A 97 21.59 -29.85 -32.38
C ASP A 97 21.28 -29.21 -31.02
N ILE A 98 20.02 -29.26 -30.55
CA ILE A 98 19.59 -28.62 -29.32
C ILE A 98 19.67 -29.61 -28.15
N GLN A 99 20.55 -29.30 -27.19
CA GLN A 99 20.71 -30.07 -25.96
C GLN A 99 19.63 -29.73 -24.93
N PHE A 100 19.29 -30.68 -24.06
CA PHE A 100 18.37 -30.46 -22.93
C PHE A 100 18.77 -29.26 -22.06
N ALA A 101 20.07 -29.03 -21.87
CA ALA A 101 20.61 -27.91 -21.10
C ALA A 101 20.32 -26.52 -21.72
N GLN A 102 19.87 -26.46 -22.98
CA GLN A 102 19.46 -25.21 -23.63
C GLN A 102 17.99 -24.88 -23.40
N VAL A 103 17.21 -25.83 -22.88
CA VAL A 103 15.76 -25.71 -22.72
C VAL A 103 15.43 -25.42 -21.26
N SER A 104 14.68 -24.34 -21.02
CA SER A 104 14.21 -24.00 -19.69
C SER A 104 12.81 -23.40 -19.74
N VAL A 105 11.90 -23.95 -18.95
CA VAL A 105 10.64 -23.29 -18.61
C VAL A 105 10.91 -22.29 -17.49
N THR A 106 10.29 -21.12 -17.56
CA THR A 106 10.26 -20.16 -16.46
C THR A 106 8.87 -20.23 -15.84
N LEU A 107 8.75 -20.88 -14.69
CA LEU A 107 7.47 -21.04 -14.00
C LEU A 107 7.06 -19.77 -13.25
N ARG A 108 5.80 -19.38 -13.44
CA ARG A 108 5.11 -18.31 -12.72
C ARG A 108 3.87 -18.90 -12.07
N LEU A 109 3.80 -18.84 -10.75
CA LEU A 109 2.66 -19.35 -10.00
C LEU A 109 1.66 -18.23 -9.75
N LYS A 110 0.38 -18.53 -9.96
CA LYS A 110 -0.75 -17.68 -9.61
C LYS A 110 -1.66 -18.33 -8.58
N SER A 111 -2.42 -17.49 -7.87
CA SER A 111 -3.47 -17.93 -6.94
C SER A 111 -2.95 -18.85 -5.83
N VAL A 112 -1.68 -18.72 -5.41
CA VAL A 112 -1.09 -19.65 -4.44
C VAL A 112 -1.82 -19.50 -3.10
N PRO A 113 -2.33 -20.59 -2.50
CA PRO A 113 -3.01 -20.52 -1.22
C PRO A 113 -2.08 -19.96 -0.14
N ARG A 114 -2.63 -19.12 0.74
CA ARG A 114 -1.91 -18.56 1.89
C ARG A 114 -1.74 -19.65 2.95
N LEU A 115 -0.74 -20.51 2.75
CA LEU A 115 -0.30 -21.46 3.76
C LEU A 115 0.30 -20.68 4.94
N HIS A 116 0.04 -21.13 6.17
CA HIS A 116 0.47 -20.46 7.40
C HIS A 116 1.95 -20.05 7.37
N ASP A 117 2.23 -18.89 7.98
CA ASP A 117 3.53 -18.20 8.10
C ASP A 117 4.67 -19.14 8.52
N SER A 118 5.16 -19.90 7.55
CA SER A 118 6.26 -20.82 7.73
C SER A 118 7.52 -19.97 7.70
N ASN A 119 8.27 -19.98 8.80
CA ASN A 119 9.47 -19.16 8.91
C ASN A 119 10.43 -19.52 7.75
N PRO A 120 10.67 -18.62 6.78
CA PRO A 120 11.32 -18.97 5.51
C PRO A 120 12.77 -19.43 5.68
N CYS A 121 13.36 -19.23 6.87
CA CYS A 121 14.71 -19.67 7.18
C CYS A 121 14.82 -21.19 7.43
N ASN A 122 13.71 -21.87 7.77
CA ASN A 122 13.74 -23.27 8.22
C ASN A 122 12.94 -24.22 7.31
N TYR A 123 12.17 -23.69 6.36
CA TYR A 123 11.40 -24.49 5.42
C TYR A 123 12.15 -24.62 4.10
N ASN A 124 12.32 -25.85 3.63
CA ASN A 124 12.76 -26.12 2.26
C ASN A 124 11.52 -26.31 1.40
N GLY A 125 11.36 -25.48 0.37
CA GLY A 125 10.20 -25.51 -0.51
C GLY A 125 9.69 -24.12 -0.87
N LEU A 126 8.43 -24.05 -1.32
CA LEU A 126 7.74 -22.81 -1.69
C LEU A 126 7.17 -22.11 -0.45
N VAL A 127 7.49 -20.83 -0.30
CA VAL A 127 6.98 -19.95 0.77
C VAL A 127 6.38 -18.69 0.14
N THR A 128 5.22 -18.27 0.63
CA THR A 128 4.60 -17.00 0.25
C THR A 128 4.94 -15.95 1.29
N ILE A 129 5.50 -14.83 0.86
CA ILE A 129 5.90 -13.70 1.70
C ILE A 129 5.12 -12.47 1.28
N GLU A 130 4.42 -11.82 2.21
CA GLU A 130 3.79 -10.53 1.94
C GLU A 130 4.74 -9.37 2.29
N GLY A 131 4.93 -8.44 1.36
CA GLY A 131 5.76 -7.27 1.59
C GLY A 131 5.43 -6.04 0.75
N LEU A 132 5.79 -4.87 1.24
CA LEU A 132 5.68 -3.58 0.56
C LEU A 132 6.96 -3.26 -0.18
N LEU A 133 6.86 -2.92 -1.47
CA LEU A 133 8.03 -2.53 -2.25
C LEU A 133 8.49 -1.10 -1.91
N LEU A 134 9.67 -0.96 -1.29
CA LEU A 134 10.23 0.32 -0.83
C LEU A 134 11.15 0.99 -1.85
N SER A 135 12.03 0.20 -2.49
CA SER A 135 13.00 0.72 -3.46
C SER A 135 13.40 -0.36 -4.48
N VAL A 136 13.81 0.09 -5.67
CA VAL A 136 14.28 -0.74 -6.77
C VAL A 136 15.60 -0.16 -7.27
N SER A 137 16.62 -1.00 -7.44
CA SER A 137 17.92 -0.59 -7.98
C SER A 137 17.85 -0.31 -9.49
N LYS A 138 18.94 0.22 -10.05
CA LYS A 138 19.11 0.20 -11.51
C LYS A 138 19.18 -1.25 -12.01
N PRO A 139 18.74 -1.53 -13.25
CA PRO A 139 18.90 -2.83 -13.88
C PRO A 139 20.38 -3.23 -13.94
N GLU A 140 20.67 -4.45 -13.50
CA GLU A 140 21.97 -5.10 -13.59
C GLU A 140 21.84 -6.31 -14.51
N SER A 141 22.85 -6.57 -15.33
CA SER A 141 22.85 -7.76 -16.18
C SER A 141 23.18 -9.01 -15.36
N TYR A 142 22.47 -10.10 -15.63
CA TYR A 142 22.74 -11.40 -15.02
C TYR A 142 22.80 -12.50 -16.07
N VAL A 143 23.49 -13.60 -15.76
CA VAL A 143 23.74 -14.65 -16.75
C VAL A 143 22.58 -15.64 -16.80
N TYR A 144 22.03 -15.82 -17.99
CA TYR A 144 21.02 -16.84 -18.29
C TYR A 144 21.63 -18.20 -18.54
N HIS A 145 22.67 -18.21 -19.38
CA HIS A 145 23.51 -19.36 -19.61
C HIS A 145 24.89 -18.90 -20.06
N SER A 146 25.88 -19.72 -19.74
CA SER A 146 27.25 -19.62 -20.18
C SER A 146 27.61 -20.89 -20.94
N VAL A 147 28.38 -20.74 -22.00
CA VAL A 147 28.86 -21.85 -22.83
C VAL A 147 30.35 -21.99 -22.60
N TRP A 148 30.79 -23.20 -22.29
CA TRP A 148 32.18 -23.52 -22.00
C TRP A 148 32.69 -24.50 -23.03
N SER A 149 33.85 -24.22 -23.63
CA SER A 149 34.43 -25.02 -24.71
C SER A 149 35.83 -25.49 -24.34
N CYS A 150 36.22 -26.64 -24.88
CA CYS A 150 37.55 -27.18 -24.65
C CYS A 150 38.58 -26.46 -25.52
N PRO A 151 39.73 -26.03 -24.99
CA PRO A 151 40.80 -25.42 -25.79
C PRO A 151 41.36 -26.39 -26.84
N GLU A 152 41.32 -27.69 -26.55
CA GLU A 152 41.77 -28.76 -27.46
C GLU A 152 40.68 -29.17 -28.48
N GLU A 153 39.58 -28.41 -28.60
CA GLU A 153 38.49 -28.65 -29.55
C GLU A 153 37.94 -30.09 -29.57
N CYS A 154 37.88 -30.74 -28.41
CA CYS A 154 37.30 -32.07 -28.28
C CYS A 154 35.81 -32.04 -28.66
N GLU A 155 35.39 -32.89 -29.59
CA GLU A 155 33.98 -32.98 -30.02
C GLU A 155 33.05 -33.30 -28.85
N GLY A 156 31.91 -32.59 -28.76
CA GLY A 156 30.88 -32.80 -27.73
C GLY A 156 31.32 -32.45 -26.32
N SER A 157 32.46 -31.77 -26.14
CA SER A 157 32.96 -31.35 -24.83
C SER A 157 32.40 -30.00 -24.37
N GLU A 158 31.52 -29.38 -25.15
CA GLU A 158 30.86 -28.14 -24.76
C GLU A 158 29.93 -28.35 -23.57
N VAL A 159 30.01 -27.45 -22.59
CA VAL A 159 29.18 -27.50 -21.39
C VAL A 159 28.37 -26.22 -21.30
N ILE A 160 27.05 -26.36 -21.17
CA ILE A 160 26.11 -25.25 -21.02
C ILE A 160 25.67 -25.18 -19.57
N LEU A 161 25.88 -24.04 -18.92
CA LEU A 161 25.54 -23.82 -17.51
C LEU A 161 24.66 -22.59 -17.35
N HIS A 162 23.59 -22.68 -16.55
CA HIS A 162 22.69 -21.55 -16.24
C HIS A 162 23.23 -20.58 -15.18
N TYR A 163 24.53 -20.61 -14.93
CA TYR A 163 25.25 -19.74 -13.99
C TYR A 163 26.73 -19.70 -14.37
N ILE A 164 27.47 -18.73 -13.85
CA ILE A 164 28.93 -18.72 -13.92
C ILE A 164 29.47 -19.52 -12.73
N PRO A 165 30.13 -20.67 -12.94
CA PRO A 165 30.73 -21.43 -11.86
C PRO A 165 31.93 -20.69 -11.26
N LYS A 166 32.15 -20.84 -9.96
CA LYS A 166 33.32 -20.26 -9.27
C LYS A 166 34.64 -20.81 -9.80
N HIS A 167 34.62 -22.06 -10.26
CA HIS A 167 35.76 -22.74 -10.87
C HIS A 167 35.35 -23.21 -12.27
N PRO A 168 36.18 -22.98 -13.29
CA PRO A 168 35.87 -23.42 -14.63
C PRO A 168 35.73 -24.95 -14.68
N PRO A 169 34.73 -25.47 -15.42
CA PRO A 169 34.54 -26.89 -15.58
C PRO A 169 35.72 -27.53 -16.33
N LYS A 170 35.87 -28.85 -16.19
CA LYS A 170 36.91 -29.62 -16.89
C LYS A 170 36.31 -30.43 -18.02
N CYS A 171 37.04 -30.52 -19.13
CA CYS A 171 36.69 -31.38 -20.24
C CYS A 171 36.56 -32.84 -19.77
N TYR A 172 35.48 -33.50 -20.19
CA TYR A 172 35.29 -34.92 -19.87
C TYR A 172 36.32 -35.83 -20.56
N VAL A 173 36.79 -35.43 -21.76
CA VAL A 173 37.71 -36.21 -22.61
C VAL A 173 39.16 -36.00 -22.19
N CYS A 174 39.70 -34.78 -22.36
CA CYS A 174 41.12 -34.49 -22.14
C CYS A 174 41.46 -33.96 -20.74
N ARG A 175 40.44 -33.74 -19.89
CA ARG A 175 40.59 -33.17 -18.53
C ARG A 175 41.14 -31.73 -18.46
N SER A 176 41.40 -31.10 -19.61
CA SER A 176 41.76 -29.69 -19.70
C SER A 176 40.67 -28.78 -19.12
N ILE A 177 41.08 -27.61 -18.63
CA ILE A 177 40.17 -26.61 -18.11
C ILE A 177 39.41 -25.98 -19.30
N LEU A 178 38.09 -25.98 -19.23
CA LEU A 178 37.25 -25.36 -20.26
C LEU A 178 37.32 -23.83 -20.13
N PHE A 179 37.30 -23.13 -21.26
CA PHE A 179 37.22 -21.67 -21.29
C PHE A 179 35.81 -21.23 -21.67
N GLU A 180 35.38 -20.07 -21.18
CA GLU A 180 34.05 -19.56 -21.46
C GLU A 180 33.98 -18.85 -22.81
N ASN A 181 33.05 -19.27 -23.65
CA ASN A 181 32.71 -18.58 -24.89
C ASN A 181 31.81 -17.39 -24.59
N SER A 182 32.43 -16.25 -24.29
CA SER A 182 31.72 -15.02 -23.93
C SER A 182 30.78 -14.50 -25.02
N GLY A 183 31.06 -14.77 -26.30
CA GLY A 183 30.19 -14.38 -27.42
C GLY A 183 28.91 -15.21 -27.54
N SER A 184 28.90 -16.41 -26.95
CA SER A 184 27.72 -17.27 -26.86
C SER A 184 26.99 -17.13 -25.52
N ARG A 185 27.52 -16.32 -24.59
CA ARG A 185 26.84 -16.03 -23.32
C ARG A 185 25.58 -15.24 -23.60
N ARG A 186 24.47 -15.64 -22.97
CA ARG A 186 23.26 -14.82 -22.93
C ARG A 186 23.02 -14.30 -21.54
N CYS A 187 22.64 -13.03 -21.48
CA CYS A 187 22.34 -12.33 -20.24
C CYS A 187 20.89 -11.84 -20.26
N GLY A 188 20.28 -11.81 -19.08
CA GLY A 188 19.03 -11.11 -18.81
C GLY A 188 19.27 -9.85 -17.98
N GLU A 189 18.17 -9.27 -17.54
CA GLU A 189 18.17 -8.10 -16.68
C GLU A 189 17.55 -8.45 -15.33
N GLN A 190 18.18 -8.02 -14.26
CA GLN A 190 17.65 -8.15 -12.91
C GLN A 190 17.75 -6.83 -12.15
N VAL A 191 16.86 -6.64 -11.20
CA VAL A 191 16.92 -5.55 -10.22
C VAL A 191 16.94 -6.11 -8.82
N SER A 192 17.63 -5.39 -7.95
CA SER A 192 17.53 -5.58 -6.51
C SER A 192 16.36 -4.76 -5.98
N ALA A 193 15.32 -5.44 -5.52
CA ALA A 193 14.14 -4.83 -4.92
C ALA A 193 14.15 -5.00 -3.39
N MET A 194 13.93 -3.92 -2.66
CA MET A 194 13.86 -3.92 -1.20
C MET A 194 12.42 -3.90 -0.75
N PHE A 195 12.02 -4.89 0.06
CA PHE A 195 10.68 -5.04 0.59
C PHE A 195 10.66 -4.89 2.10
N ASP A 196 9.67 -4.17 2.61
CA ASP A 196 9.27 -4.26 4.01
C ASP A 196 8.35 -5.46 4.19
N VAL A 197 8.85 -6.50 4.84
CA VAL A 197 8.20 -7.81 4.94
C VAL A 197 7.43 -7.91 6.25
N LYS A 198 6.16 -8.36 6.19
CA LYS A 198 5.37 -8.58 7.40
C LYS A 198 6.09 -9.54 8.35
N ASN A 199 5.97 -9.28 9.66
CA ASN A 199 6.58 -10.07 10.75
C ASN A 199 8.12 -10.04 10.81
N GLN A 200 8.77 -9.11 10.10
CA GLN A 200 10.22 -8.91 10.18
C GLN A 200 10.56 -7.47 10.55
N LYS A 201 11.62 -7.30 11.35
CA LYS A 201 12.05 -5.97 11.83
C LYS A 201 12.83 -5.17 10.80
N LEU A 202 13.41 -5.84 9.80
CA LEU A 202 14.30 -5.23 8.81
C LEU A 202 13.81 -5.53 7.40
N PRO A 203 13.95 -4.57 6.47
CA PRO A 203 13.64 -4.80 5.07
C PRO A 203 14.50 -5.93 4.49
N LYS A 204 13.91 -6.75 3.62
CA LYS A 204 14.62 -7.80 2.88
C LYS A 204 14.83 -7.41 1.43
N LYS A 205 15.98 -7.81 0.90
CA LYS A 205 16.35 -7.64 -0.51
C LYS A 205 16.03 -8.92 -1.29
N PHE A 206 15.33 -8.77 -2.40
CA PHE A 206 15.05 -9.82 -3.37
C PHE A 206 15.57 -9.43 -4.74
N PHE A 207 16.03 -10.41 -5.52
CA PHE A 207 16.40 -10.22 -6.91
C PHE A 207 15.22 -10.57 -7.80
N ILE A 208 14.81 -9.63 -8.64
CA ILE A 208 13.67 -9.76 -9.55
C ILE A 208 14.21 -9.65 -10.97
N ALA A 209 13.82 -10.57 -11.83
CA ALA A 209 14.40 -10.72 -13.17
C ALA A 209 13.35 -10.60 -14.28
N ASP A 210 13.78 -10.04 -15.41
CA ASP A 210 13.15 -10.07 -16.72
C ASP A 210 11.67 -9.64 -16.75
N ASP A 211 10.75 -10.57 -17.04
CA ASP A 211 9.31 -10.32 -17.20
C ASP A 211 8.68 -9.66 -15.96
N LEU A 212 9.21 -9.98 -14.78
CA LEU A 212 8.71 -9.47 -13.51
C LEU A 212 9.08 -8.01 -13.25
N LEU A 213 10.08 -7.45 -13.96
CA LEU A 213 10.50 -6.05 -13.81
C LEU A 213 9.37 -5.08 -14.12
N SER A 214 8.60 -5.38 -15.17
CA SER A 214 7.47 -4.56 -15.63
C SER A 214 6.32 -4.45 -14.62
N GLN A 215 6.25 -5.38 -13.66
CA GLN A 215 5.16 -5.47 -12.69
C GLN A 215 5.44 -4.69 -11.40
N LEU A 216 6.67 -4.18 -11.24
CA LEU A 216 7.11 -3.50 -10.02
C LEU A 216 6.62 -2.06 -9.96
N ASN A 217 5.86 -1.77 -8.92
CA ASN A 217 5.33 -0.46 -8.60
C ASN A 217 5.66 -0.15 -7.14
N LEU A 218 6.49 0.87 -6.93
CA LEU A 218 6.87 1.32 -5.60
C LEU A 218 5.63 1.70 -4.78
N GLY A 219 5.68 1.42 -3.48
CA GLY A 219 4.56 1.66 -2.57
C GLY A 219 3.38 0.70 -2.76
N CYS A 220 3.54 -0.40 -3.50
CA CYS A 220 2.51 -1.44 -3.60
C CYS A 220 2.85 -2.67 -2.75
N ASN A 221 1.82 -3.35 -2.27
CA ASN A 221 1.93 -4.64 -1.58
C ASN A 221 2.01 -5.77 -2.60
N TYR A 222 2.91 -6.70 -2.35
CA TYR A 222 3.11 -7.88 -3.15
C TYR A 222 3.06 -9.13 -2.30
N LEU A 223 2.47 -10.18 -2.86
CA LEU A 223 2.67 -11.55 -2.44
C LEU A 223 3.84 -12.10 -3.29
N LEU A 224 4.93 -12.42 -2.62
CA LEU A 224 6.15 -12.94 -3.20
C LEU A 224 6.15 -14.45 -3.01
N HIS A 225 6.15 -15.20 -4.11
CA HIS A 225 6.26 -16.65 -4.08
C HIS A 225 7.73 -17.03 -4.26
N VAL A 226 8.32 -17.53 -3.18
CA VAL A 226 9.77 -17.68 -3.05
C VAL A 226 10.09 -19.14 -2.76
N VAL A 227 11.06 -19.67 -3.48
CA VAL A 227 11.58 -21.02 -3.26
C VAL A 227 12.85 -20.94 -2.43
N VAL A 228 12.86 -21.66 -1.32
CA VAL A 228 14.00 -21.77 -0.41
C VAL A 228 14.64 -23.14 -0.59
N THR A 229 15.90 -23.15 -1.03
CA THR A 229 16.70 -24.36 -1.20
C THR A 229 18.10 -24.16 -0.63
N ASN A 230 18.48 -24.93 0.39
CA ASN A 230 19.83 -24.90 0.97
C ASN A 230 20.35 -23.47 1.26
N LYS A 231 19.50 -22.63 1.88
CA LYS A 231 19.74 -21.21 2.20
C LYS A 231 19.73 -20.22 1.02
N ILE A 232 19.54 -20.71 -0.22
CA ILE A 232 19.32 -19.86 -1.38
C ILE A 232 17.83 -19.56 -1.47
N VAL A 233 17.52 -18.28 -1.62
CA VAL A 233 16.16 -17.74 -1.69
C VAL A 233 15.95 -17.21 -3.10
N LYS A 234 15.13 -17.91 -3.91
CA LYS A 234 14.86 -17.52 -5.30
C LYS A 234 13.40 -17.12 -5.46
N LEU A 235 13.14 -15.94 -6.01
CA LEU A 235 11.80 -15.50 -6.37
C LEU A 235 11.31 -16.24 -7.62
N TRP A 236 10.11 -16.82 -7.55
CA TRP A 236 9.47 -17.52 -8.66
C TRP A 236 8.36 -16.69 -9.30
N SER A 237 7.48 -16.09 -8.50
CA SER A 237 6.46 -15.17 -8.99
C SER A 237 6.18 -14.08 -7.96
N LEU A 238 5.59 -12.99 -8.46
CA LEU A 238 5.09 -11.90 -7.63
C LEU A 238 3.66 -11.59 -8.06
N GLU A 239 2.78 -11.39 -7.09
CA GLU A 239 1.42 -10.95 -7.33
C GLU A 239 1.17 -9.66 -6.56
N LYS A 240 0.62 -8.65 -7.23
CA LYS A 240 0.20 -7.43 -6.55
C LYS A 240 -1.03 -7.74 -5.68
N ASN A 241 -0.94 -7.46 -4.39
CA ASN A 241 -2.06 -7.63 -3.46
C ASN A 241 -3.06 -6.50 -3.69
N ASN A 242 -4.18 -6.82 -4.36
CA ASN A 242 -5.26 -5.89 -4.62
C ASN A 242 -6.39 -6.15 -3.61
N HIS A 243 -6.61 -5.20 -2.71
CA HIS A 243 -7.78 -5.25 -1.84
C HIS A 243 -9.04 -5.01 -2.66
N ARG A 244 -10.10 -5.76 -2.38
CA ARG A 244 -11.42 -5.58 -2.99
C ARG A 244 -12.36 -4.90 -2.00
N PRO A 245 -13.26 -4.03 -2.47
CA PRO A 245 -14.22 -3.37 -1.59
C PRO A 245 -15.16 -4.41 -0.98
N ALA A 246 -15.49 -4.23 0.30
CA ALA A 246 -16.52 -5.02 0.94
C ALA A 246 -17.88 -4.75 0.27
N PRO A 247 -18.72 -5.78 0.03
CA PRO A 247 -20.09 -5.57 -0.43
C PRO A 247 -20.85 -4.66 0.55
N LEU A 248 -21.69 -3.75 0.05
CA LEU A 248 -22.50 -2.87 0.92
C LEU A 248 -23.43 -3.63 1.87
N THR A 249 -23.76 -4.89 1.54
CA THR A 249 -24.58 -5.79 2.38
C THR A 249 -23.83 -6.36 3.58
N THR A 250 -22.52 -6.13 3.68
CA THR A 250 -21.71 -6.57 4.83
C THR A 250 -22.23 -5.90 6.11
N ARG A 251 -22.39 -6.70 7.16
CA ARG A 251 -22.86 -6.21 8.46
C ARG A 251 -21.75 -5.39 9.13
N SER A 252 -22.13 -4.25 9.71
CA SER A 252 -21.23 -3.48 10.56
C SER A 252 -21.00 -4.20 11.90
N PRO A 253 -19.89 -3.92 12.59
CA PRO A 253 -19.71 -4.31 13.98
C PRO A 253 -20.88 -3.82 14.84
N LYS A 254 -21.35 -4.65 15.77
CA LYS A 254 -22.56 -4.38 16.58
C LYS A 254 -22.43 -3.09 17.38
N ASP A 255 -21.28 -2.90 18.02
CA ASP A 255 -21.02 -1.74 18.88
C ASP A 255 -21.09 -0.43 18.08
N VAL A 256 -20.60 -0.45 16.83
CA VAL A 256 -20.68 0.70 15.90
C VAL A 256 -22.11 0.93 15.40
N GLU A 257 -22.86 -0.14 15.12
CA GLU A 257 -24.26 -0.05 14.72
C GLU A 257 -25.15 0.53 15.84
N ASP A 258 -24.93 0.08 17.07
CA ASP A 258 -25.63 0.58 18.25
C ASP A 258 -25.26 2.04 18.55
N LEU A 259 -24.00 2.41 18.34
CA LEU A 259 -23.56 3.81 18.40
C LEU A 259 -24.27 4.68 17.36
N PHE A 260 -24.37 4.20 16.11
CA PHE A 260 -25.07 4.92 15.04
C PHE A 260 -26.55 5.15 15.38
N LYS A 261 -27.22 4.12 15.94
CA LYS A 261 -28.60 4.23 16.43
C LYS A 261 -28.73 5.22 17.59
N ALA A 262 -27.80 5.22 18.54
CA ALA A 262 -27.77 6.18 19.65
C ALA A 262 -27.57 7.64 19.17
N CYS A 263 -26.87 7.81 18.05
CA CYS A 263 -26.72 9.09 17.37
C CYS A 263 -27.95 9.53 16.56
N LYS A 264 -29.02 8.72 16.52
CA LYS A 264 -30.26 8.98 15.76
C LYS A 264 -30.01 9.21 14.27
N GLY A 265 -28.95 8.62 13.72
CA GLY A 265 -28.56 8.80 12.31
C GLY A 265 -27.99 10.17 11.95
N VAL A 266 -27.69 11.05 12.92
CA VAL A 266 -27.08 12.36 12.66
C VAL A 266 -25.59 12.19 12.30
N PRO A 267 -25.15 12.59 11.09
CA PRO A 267 -23.80 12.28 10.58
C PRO A 267 -22.63 12.74 11.46
N TRP A 268 -22.55 14.05 11.73
CA TRP A 268 -21.45 14.63 12.51
C TRP A 268 -21.42 14.12 13.95
N LYS A 269 -22.60 13.79 14.52
CA LYS A 269 -22.71 13.26 15.89
C LYS A 269 -22.12 11.86 15.96
N PHE A 270 -22.42 11.02 14.97
CA PHE A 270 -21.82 9.70 14.84
C PHE A 270 -20.30 9.78 14.70
N ILE A 271 -19.80 10.66 13.82
CA ILE A 271 -18.35 10.85 13.63
C ILE A 271 -17.67 11.34 14.91
N TYR A 272 -18.29 12.28 15.63
CA TYR A 272 -17.79 12.78 16.91
C TYR A 272 -17.63 11.65 17.93
N CYS A 273 -18.68 10.84 18.13
CA CYS A 273 -18.61 9.72 19.08
C CYS A 273 -17.68 8.59 18.62
N LEU A 274 -17.53 8.36 17.32
CA LEU A 274 -16.58 7.38 16.81
C LEU A 274 -15.13 7.85 17.10
N ALA A 275 -14.85 9.13 16.86
CA ALA A 275 -13.55 9.76 17.09
C ALA A 275 -13.16 9.82 18.56
N SER A 276 -14.11 9.95 19.50
CA SER A 276 -13.80 10.03 20.94
C SER A 276 -13.13 8.75 21.48
N SER A 277 -13.28 7.62 20.78
CA SER A 277 -12.62 6.35 21.11
C SER A 277 -11.10 6.37 20.86
N ILE A 278 -10.59 7.36 20.11
CA ILE A 278 -9.16 7.48 19.81
C ILE A 278 -8.44 8.13 20.99
N GLY A 279 -7.40 7.47 21.49
CA GLY A 279 -6.51 8.03 22.52
C GLY A 279 -7.14 8.14 23.91
N VAL A 280 -8.11 7.28 24.25
CA VAL A 280 -8.80 7.27 25.57
C VAL A 280 -7.81 7.11 26.74
N ASN A 281 -6.70 6.38 26.54
CA ASN A 281 -5.66 6.19 27.54
C ASN A 281 -4.61 7.32 27.59
N VAL A 282 -4.69 8.30 26.67
CA VAL A 282 -3.74 9.41 26.57
C VAL A 282 -4.33 10.70 27.13
N CYS A 283 -5.61 10.95 26.87
CA CYS A 283 -6.29 12.15 27.32
C CYS A 283 -7.76 11.85 27.65
N PRO A 284 -8.45 12.73 28.41
CA PRO A 284 -9.87 12.59 28.66
C PRO A 284 -10.66 12.43 27.36
N LEU A 285 -11.76 11.67 27.43
CA LEU A 285 -12.56 11.27 26.26
C LEU A 285 -12.96 12.47 25.38
N ASN A 286 -13.30 13.59 26.02
CA ASN A 286 -13.83 14.80 25.40
C ASN A 286 -12.77 15.85 25.02
N CYS A 287 -11.49 15.61 25.32
CA CYS A 287 -10.42 16.53 24.97
C CYS A 287 -9.91 16.29 23.55
N PHE A 288 -9.39 17.34 22.90
CA PHE A 288 -8.77 17.27 21.57
C PHE A 288 -9.69 16.72 20.47
N MET A 289 -11.00 16.93 20.58
CA MET A 289 -11.97 16.34 19.65
C MET A 289 -11.79 16.80 18.21
N HIS A 290 -11.38 18.05 17.99
CA HIS A 290 -11.06 18.54 16.63
C HIS A 290 -9.93 17.71 15.99
N LEU A 291 -8.86 17.41 16.75
CA LEU A 291 -7.78 16.54 16.32
C LEU A 291 -8.27 15.11 16.06
N LYS A 292 -8.96 14.50 17.04
CA LYS A 292 -9.44 13.10 16.93
C LYS A 292 -10.33 12.89 15.71
N ILE A 293 -11.24 13.83 15.43
CA ILE A 293 -12.12 13.79 14.25
C ILE A 293 -11.31 13.84 12.95
N ASN A 294 -10.34 14.76 12.84
CA ASN A 294 -9.52 14.89 11.64
C ASN A 294 -8.62 13.67 11.41
N LEU A 295 -8.12 13.05 12.48
CA LEU A 295 -7.37 11.78 12.39
C LEU A 295 -8.25 10.64 11.86
N LEU A 296 -9.48 10.49 12.38
CA LEU A 296 -10.45 9.50 11.90
C LEU A 296 -10.82 9.69 10.42
N LEU A 297 -11.08 10.94 10.02
CA LEU A 297 -11.36 11.29 8.62
C LEU A 297 -10.15 10.98 7.73
N SER A 298 -8.94 11.30 8.19
CA SER A 298 -7.71 10.98 7.47
C SER A 298 -7.51 9.47 7.29
N LEU A 299 -7.65 8.68 8.36
CA LEU A 299 -7.59 7.20 8.29
C LEU A 299 -8.56 6.63 7.26
N THR A 300 -9.80 7.13 7.27
CA THR A 300 -10.83 6.69 6.32
C THR A 300 -10.51 7.10 4.88
N SER A 301 -9.97 8.32 4.69
CA SER A 301 -9.60 8.82 3.36
C SER A 301 -8.47 8.02 2.70
N ILE A 302 -7.51 7.51 3.50
CA ILE A 302 -6.38 6.69 3.01
C ILE A 302 -6.89 5.36 2.47
N LYS A 303 -7.78 4.71 3.23
CA LYS A 303 -8.41 3.45 2.82
C LYS A 303 -9.30 3.65 1.59
N ALA A 304 -10.06 4.75 1.56
CA ALA A 304 -10.85 5.12 0.38
C ALA A 304 -9.97 5.42 -0.84
N ASN A 305 -8.81 6.06 -0.68
CA ASN A 305 -7.87 6.27 -1.78
C ASN A 305 -7.39 4.95 -2.39
N ALA A 306 -7.09 3.95 -1.56
CA ALA A 306 -6.66 2.64 -2.01
C ALA A 306 -7.73 1.88 -2.81
N MET A 307 -9.02 2.11 -2.50
CA MET A 307 -10.15 1.39 -3.10
C MET A 307 -10.80 2.14 -4.27
N THR A 308 -11.13 3.41 -4.10
CA THR A 308 -11.89 4.23 -5.06
C THR A 308 -11.08 5.38 -5.66
N GLY A 309 -9.81 5.54 -5.27
CA GLY A 309 -8.98 6.66 -5.73
C GLY A 309 -9.36 8.02 -5.14
N ALA A 310 -10.16 8.06 -4.07
CA ALA A 310 -10.56 9.29 -3.38
C ALA A 310 -9.35 10.11 -2.90
N SER A 311 -9.52 11.43 -2.75
CA SER A 311 -8.46 12.32 -2.25
C SER A 311 -8.07 11.97 -0.81
N ILE A 312 -6.76 12.01 -0.52
CA ILE A 312 -6.22 11.78 0.82
C ILE A 312 -6.31 13.08 1.63
N LEU A 313 -6.77 12.98 2.88
CA LEU A 313 -6.76 14.09 3.82
C LEU A 313 -5.46 14.07 4.63
N HIS A 314 -4.69 15.14 4.53
CA HIS A 314 -3.52 15.39 5.38
C HIS A 314 -3.93 16.13 6.64
N VAL A 315 -3.16 15.98 7.72
CA VAL A 315 -3.48 16.58 9.04
C VAL A 315 -2.31 17.43 9.49
N LEU A 316 -2.55 18.73 9.66
CA LEU A 316 -1.62 19.65 10.30
C LEU A 316 -2.23 20.16 11.60
N VAL A 317 -1.61 19.87 12.74
CA VAL A 317 -2.10 20.35 14.04
C VAL A 317 -1.37 21.62 14.43
N GLY A 318 -2.10 22.69 14.73
CA GLY A 318 -1.55 23.94 15.27
C GLY A 318 -1.91 24.10 16.74
N GLY A 319 -0.97 24.55 17.58
CA GLY A 319 -1.20 24.84 18.99
C GLY A 319 0.09 24.80 19.81
N TYR A 320 -0.06 24.78 21.14
CA TYR A 320 1.04 24.57 22.06
C TYR A 320 1.52 23.12 22.02
N ASP A 321 2.83 22.92 22.23
CA ASP A 321 3.40 21.59 22.39
C ASP A 321 3.11 21.06 23.80
N THR A 322 1.99 20.35 23.92
CA THR A 322 1.56 19.77 25.19
C THR A 322 1.93 18.30 25.33
N ARG A 323 2.75 17.74 24.42
CA ARG A 323 3.06 16.30 24.29
C ARG A 323 1.85 15.42 23.93
N PHE A 324 0.66 15.70 24.45
CA PHE A 324 -0.58 14.96 24.17
C PHE A 324 -0.93 14.89 22.69
N VAL A 325 -0.69 15.96 21.93
CA VAL A 325 -0.93 15.98 20.47
C VAL A 325 -0.15 14.87 19.77
N GLY A 326 1.16 14.79 20.03
CA GLY A 326 2.02 13.76 19.44
C GLY A 326 1.66 12.35 19.90
N GLU A 327 1.26 12.19 21.17
CA GLU A 327 0.81 10.90 21.72
C GLU A 327 -0.52 10.44 21.10
N ILE A 328 -1.52 11.33 20.98
CA ILE A 328 -2.80 11.03 20.33
C ILE A 328 -2.58 10.66 18.86
N MET A 329 -1.73 11.40 18.14
CA MET A 329 -1.38 11.05 16.75
C MET A 329 -0.71 9.68 16.66
N THR A 330 0.14 9.33 17.63
CA THR A 330 0.81 8.02 17.68
C THR A 330 -0.18 6.89 17.97
N GLU A 331 -1.11 7.08 18.91
CA GLU A 331 -2.16 6.10 19.19
C GLU A 331 -3.11 5.93 18.01
N ALA A 332 -3.52 7.02 17.36
CA ALA A 332 -4.35 6.97 16.16
C ALA A 332 -3.64 6.27 14.99
N ALA A 333 -2.32 6.44 14.87
CA ALA A 333 -1.55 5.83 13.79
C ALA A 333 -1.51 4.30 13.89
N LYS A 334 -1.72 3.72 15.08
CA LYS A 334 -1.85 2.27 15.27
C LYS A 334 -3.10 1.68 14.61
N LEU A 335 -4.09 2.52 14.29
CA LEU A 335 -5.32 2.12 13.58
C LEU A 335 -5.11 2.08 12.06
N ALA A 336 -4.01 2.63 11.55
CA ALA A 336 -3.65 2.50 10.14
C ALA A 336 -2.99 1.14 9.88
N ASP A 337 -3.12 0.61 8.65
CA ASP A 337 -2.39 -0.60 8.25
C ASP A 337 -0.87 -0.46 8.41
N ARG A 338 -0.40 0.78 8.25
CA ARG A 338 1.00 1.17 8.37
C ARG A 338 1.14 2.56 8.94
N SER A 339 2.13 2.72 9.80
CA SER A 339 2.57 4.01 10.30
C SER A 339 4.09 4.08 10.25
N VAL A 340 4.63 5.14 9.64
CA VAL A 340 6.07 5.39 9.62
C VAL A 340 6.32 6.75 10.26
N VAL A 341 7.17 6.79 11.27
CA VAL A 341 7.61 8.05 11.90
C VAL A 341 8.81 8.60 11.15
N LEU A 342 8.73 9.85 10.70
CA LEU A 342 9.85 10.52 10.07
C LEU A 342 10.88 10.91 11.14
N GLY A 343 12.11 10.39 11.02
CA GLY A 343 13.20 10.75 11.93
C GLY A 343 13.66 12.20 11.75
N MET A 344 14.11 12.84 12.84
CA MET A 344 14.54 14.25 12.88
C MET A 344 15.76 14.56 12.01
N SER A 345 16.64 13.58 11.79
CA SER A 345 17.85 13.74 10.98
C SER A 345 18.15 12.46 10.19
N ASN A 346 18.71 12.62 8.98
CA ASN A 346 19.16 11.54 8.08
C ASN A 346 18.09 10.59 7.52
N SER A 347 16.81 10.82 7.80
CA SER A 347 15.72 10.05 7.18
C SER A 347 15.50 10.52 5.74
N VAL A 348 15.53 9.57 4.79
CA VAL A 348 15.17 9.82 3.40
C VAL A 348 13.65 9.93 3.31
N VAL A 349 13.15 11.16 3.12
CA VAL A 349 11.71 11.47 3.09
C VAL A 349 10.96 10.59 2.09
N SER A 350 11.51 10.39 0.90
CA SER A 350 10.87 9.56 -0.14
C SER A 350 10.67 8.12 0.31
N THR A 351 11.64 7.52 1.01
CA THR A 351 11.51 6.16 1.55
C THR A 351 10.47 6.09 2.67
N ALA A 352 10.40 7.11 3.54
CA ALA A 352 9.40 7.17 4.61
C ALA A 352 7.96 7.32 4.04
N LEU A 353 7.77 8.17 3.03
CA LEU A 353 6.48 8.35 2.36
C LEU A 353 6.05 7.11 1.57
N ILE A 354 7.00 6.40 0.95
CA ILE A 354 6.72 5.12 0.26
C ILE A 354 6.42 4.02 1.28
N GLY A 355 7.18 3.93 2.37
CA GLY A 355 6.99 2.94 3.43
C GLY A 355 5.65 3.08 4.17
N SER A 356 5.11 4.30 4.21
CA SER A 356 3.78 4.60 4.74
C SER A 356 2.66 4.46 3.70
N SER A 357 2.92 3.96 2.48
CA SER A 357 1.90 3.79 1.44
C SER A 357 0.73 2.90 1.91
N GLY A 358 -0.50 3.38 1.73
CA GLY A 358 -1.72 2.78 2.29
C GLY A 358 -1.95 3.07 3.78
N GLY A 359 -1.14 3.95 4.37
CA GLY A 359 -1.19 4.33 5.77
C GLY A 359 -0.70 5.76 5.99
N VAL A 360 -0.01 5.98 7.11
CA VAL A 360 0.32 7.33 7.62
C VAL A 360 1.83 7.54 7.77
N CYS A 361 2.31 8.69 7.30
CA CYS A 361 3.62 9.25 7.61
C CYS A 361 3.49 10.28 8.75
N LEU A 362 4.07 9.98 9.91
CA LEU A 362 3.91 10.76 11.13
C LEU A 362 5.14 11.66 11.38
N LEU A 363 4.88 12.94 11.61
CA LEU A 363 5.80 13.93 12.13
C LEU A 363 5.28 14.37 13.51
N PRO A 364 5.56 13.59 14.58
CA PRO A 364 4.91 13.76 15.88
C PRO A 364 5.49 14.90 16.70
N LEU A 365 6.64 15.44 16.29
CA LEU A 365 7.26 16.60 16.89
C LEU A 365 6.94 17.86 16.09
N PRO A 366 7.07 19.05 16.70
CA PRO A 366 7.01 20.32 15.98
C PRO A 366 7.86 20.39 14.70
N LEU A 367 7.26 20.91 13.62
CA LEU A 367 7.89 21.02 12.30
C LEU A 367 9.27 21.74 12.28
N HIS A 368 9.54 22.63 13.24
CA HIS A 368 10.82 23.36 13.32
C HIS A 368 12.01 22.50 13.78
N ILE A 369 11.74 21.31 14.34
CA ILE A 369 12.77 20.37 14.80
C ILE A 369 13.38 19.61 13.60
N TYR A 370 12.63 19.45 12.51
CA TYR A 370 13.09 18.74 11.33
C TYR A 370 13.96 19.64 10.44
N ASN A 371 14.79 19.01 9.61
CA ASN A 371 15.60 19.74 8.65
C ASN A 371 14.70 20.42 7.60
N HIS A 372 15.01 21.69 7.27
CA HIS A 372 14.31 22.44 6.22
C HIS A 372 14.21 21.69 4.89
N LYS A 373 15.24 20.91 4.51
CA LYS A 373 15.19 20.06 3.30
C LYS A 373 14.10 18.99 3.41
N GLN A 374 13.97 18.35 4.57
CA GLN A 374 12.96 17.31 4.80
C GLN A 374 11.55 17.91 4.73
N VAL A 375 11.33 19.02 5.45
CA VAL A 375 10.03 19.73 5.44
C VAL A 375 9.67 20.17 4.03
N SER A 376 10.60 20.77 3.29
CA SER A 376 10.35 21.18 1.89
C SER A 376 10.01 20.00 0.98
N SER A 377 10.66 18.85 1.13
CA SER A 377 10.33 17.64 0.36
C SER A 377 8.95 17.08 0.72
N VAL A 378 8.57 17.10 2.00
CA VAL A 378 7.23 16.67 2.44
C VAL A 378 6.15 17.59 1.88
N LEU A 379 6.34 18.91 1.99
CA LEU A 379 5.38 19.89 1.46
C LEU A 379 5.22 19.76 -0.04
N SER A 380 6.32 19.65 -0.79
CA SER A 380 6.29 19.44 -2.23
C SER A 380 5.55 18.16 -2.61
N ALA A 381 5.70 17.08 -1.84
CA ALA A 381 4.98 15.83 -2.08
C ALA A 381 3.47 15.95 -1.82
N ILE A 382 3.07 16.74 -0.82
CA ILE A 382 1.65 17.02 -0.53
C ILE A 382 1.03 17.90 -1.63
N GLU A 383 1.71 18.98 -2.04
CA GLU A 383 1.22 19.90 -3.07
C GLU A 383 1.04 19.22 -4.43
N THR A 384 2.02 18.42 -4.83
CA THR A 384 2.02 17.76 -6.15
C THR A 384 1.26 16.44 -6.15
N GLY A 385 1.09 15.81 -4.99
CA GLY A 385 0.62 14.43 -4.87
C GLY A 385 1.64 13.41 -5.39
N GLU A 386 2.91 13.80 -5.58
CA GLU A 386 3.97 12.95 -6.12
C GLU A 386 5.26 12.99 -5.28
N ILE A 387 5.93 11.84 -5.20
CA ILE A 387 7.18 11.64 -4.46
C ILE A 387 8.32 11.53 -5.47
N ASN A 388 9.34 12.37 -5.30
CA ASN A 388 10.57 12.30 -6.07
C ASN A 388 11.55 11.30 -5.43
N THR A 389 11.85 10.21 -6.12
CA THR A 389 12.82 9.19 -5.67
C THR A 389 14.23 9.40 -6.23
N GLY A 390 14.45 10.44 -7.02
CA GLY A 390 15.68 10.69 -7.78
C GLY A 390 15.79 9.86 -9.07
N THR A 391 15.09 8.73 -9.16
CA THR A 391 14.97 7.90 -10.37
C THR A 391 13.68 8.15 -11.15
N GLY A 392 12.68 8.77 -10.52
CA GLY A 392 11.39 9.10 -11.13
C GLY A 392 10.44 9.78 -10.13
N MET A 393 9.24 10.06 -10.61
CA MET A 393 8.12 10.60 -9.83
C MET A 393 7.08 9.50 -9.59
N ILE A 394 6.51 9.45 -8.39
CA ILE A 394 5.61 8.37 -7.98
C ILE A 394 4.42 8.97 -7.24
N LYS A 395 3.20 8.57 -7.58
CA LYS A 395 2.02 9.06 -6.87
C LYS A 395 2.07 8.72 -5.38
N MET A 396 1.86 9.74 -4.54
CA MET A 396 1.76 9.59 -3.10
C MET A 396 0.46 8.87 -2.73
N LYS A 397 0.57 7.88 -1.85
CA LYS A 397 -0.56 7.04 -1.37
C LYS A 397 -0.62 6.98 0.15
N SER A 398 0.02 7.92 0.83
CA SER A 398 0.09 8.02 2.29
C SER A 398 -0.46 9.36 2.73
N ALA A 399 -1.13 9.39 3.88
CA ALA A 399 -1.41 10.65 4.55
C ALA A 399 -0.18 11.12 5.31
N VAL A 400 -0.07 12.42 5.48
CA VAL A 400 0.99 13.04 6.28
C VAL A 400 0.32 13.72 7.46
N TRP A 401 0.75 13.35 8.66
CA TRP A 401 0.29 13.98 9.90
C TRP A 401 1.46 14.74 10.51
N ALA A 402 1.30 16.04 10.73
CA ALA A 402 2.36 16.88 11.25
C ALA A 402 1.87 17.78 12.38
N GLN A 403 2.72 17.98 13.38
CA GLN A 403 2.51 18.99 14.42
C GLN A 403 3.24 20.29 14.01
N GLY A 404 2.47 21.35 13.79
CA GLY A 404 2.95 22.72 13.69
C GLY A 404 2.88 23.41 15.06
N MET A 405 3.94 24.11 15.44
CA MET A 405 3.85 25.10 16.52
C MET A 405 3.30 26.41 15.97
N ASP A 406 2.90 27.34 16.85
CA ASP A 406 2.66 28.75 16.52
C ASP A 406 3.92 29.38 15.91
N PHE A 407 4.15 29.15 14.62
CA PHE A 407 5.11 29.93 13.84
C PHE A 407 4.63 31.40 13.83
N LYS A 408 5.54 32.34 13.57
CA LYS A 408 5.12 33.69 13.12
C LYS A 408 4.04 33.51 12.05
N LYS A 409 2.84 34.04 12.28
CA LYS A 409 1.57 33.73 11.57
C LYS A 409 1.74 33.39 10.09
N MET A 410 2.56 34.15 9.37
CA MET A 410 2.84 34.01 7.94
C MET A 410 3.41 32.65 7.48
N ILE A 411 4.28 31.99 8.25
CA ILE A 411 4.89 30.70 7.83
C ILE A 411 3.87 29.55 8.01
N LEU A 412 3.07 29.61 9.08
CA LEU A 412 2.00 28.63 9.32
C LEU A 412 0.91 28.74 8.25
N TYR A 413 0.57 29.95 7.77
CA TYR A 413 -0.37 30.09 6.64
C TYR A 413 0.11 29.37 5.39
N ASN A 414 1.40 29.49 5.04
CA ASN A 414 1.93 28.83 3.85
C ASN A 414 1.90 27.31 4.01
N VAL A 415 2.33 26.79 5.16
CA VAL A 415 2.32 25.34 5.45
C VAL A 415 0.88 24.80 5.53
N ALA A 416 -0.02 25.48 6.23
CA ALA A 416 -1.43 25.09 6.33
C ALA A 416 -2.13 25.08 4.96
N SER A 417 -1.76 26.01 4.07
CA SER A 417 -2.34 26.07 2.73
C SER A 417 -2.02 24.85 1.87
N VAL A 418 -0.91 24.16 2.16
CA VAL A 418 -0.47 22.91 1.52
C VAL A 418 -1.25 21.72 2.04
N PHE A 419 -1.39 21.61 3.36
CA PHE A 419 -2.14 20.51 3.98
C PHE A 419 -3.65 20.61 3.69
N GLY A 420 -4.14 21.80 3.33
CA GLY A 420 -5.53 22.09 2.99
C GLY A 420 -6.46 22.14 4.21
N ASN A 421 -6.18 21.34 5.24
CA ASN A 421 -6.93 21.36 6.50
C ASN A 421 -5.99 21.54 7.70
N GLY A 422 -6.25 22.59 8.49
CA GLY A 422 -5.60 22.84 9.77
C GLY A 422 -6.45 22.25 10.90
N CYS A 423 -5.80 21.69 11.91
CA CYS A 423 -6.42 21.12 13.09
C CYS A 423 -6.06 21.94 14.33
N ARG A 424 -7.06 22.19 15.17
CA ARG A 424 -6.86 22.85 16.45
C ARG A 424 -6.30 21.85 17.45
N GLY A 425 -5.08 22.07 17.91
CA GLY A 425 -4.45 21.35 19.01
C GLY A 425 -4.83 21.95 20.37
N ASP A 426 -3.88 22.02 21.30
CA ASP A 426 -4.11 22.70 22.58
C ASP A 426 -3.82 24.20 22.49
N PHE A 427 -4.75 25.02 22.97
CA PHE A 427 -4.55 26.46 23.22
C PHE A 427 -4.75 26.81 24.71
N GLY A 428 -4.68 25.83 25.61
CA GLY A 428 -4.89 25.97 27.05
C GLY A 428 -6.33 25.72 27.50
N GLU A 429 -7.17 25.11 26.65
CA GLU A 429 -8.62 24.95 26.91
C GLU A 429 -8.94 23.81 27.88
N TYR A 430 -8.07 22.81 27.96
CA TYR A 430 -8.34 21.55 28.67
C TYR A 430 -7.47 21.38 29.93
N TYR A 431 -6.86 22.45 30.43
CA TYR A 431 -5.82 22.36 31.46
C TYR A 431 -6.31 21.63 32.72
N ASP A 432 -7.49 21.99 33.25
CA ASP A 432 -8.02 21.41 34.48
C ASP A 432 -8.37 19.91 34.29
N ASP A 433 -9.07 19.56 33.19
CA ASP A 433 -9.44 18.18 32.87
C ASP A 433 -8.20 17.29 32.66
N ILE A 434 -7.16 17.82 32.01
CA ILE A 434 -5.89 17.11 31.80
C ILE A 434 -5.17 16.90 33.14
N VAL A 435 -5.14 17.90 34.00
CA VAL A 435 -4.49 17.80 35.32
C VAL A 435 -5.19 16.73 36.16
N GLU A 436 -6.52 16.74 36.20
CA GLU A 436 -7.30 15.72 36.92
C GLU A 436 -7.02 14.32 36.37
N PHE A 437 -7.01 14.16 35.05
CA PHE A 437 -6.73 12.89 34.40
C PHE A 437 -5.32 12.35 34.68
N VAL A 438 -4.30 13.21 34.60
CA VAL A 438 -2.91 12.82 34.90
C VAL A 438 -2.75 12.42 36.36
N LEU A 439 -3.39 13.16 37.28
CA LEU A 439 -3.39 12.82 38.70
C LEU A 439 -4.11 11.49 38.95
N GLN A 440 -5.25 11.25 38.29
CA GLN A 440 -5.97 10.00 38.40
C GLN A 440 -5.14 8.81 37.88
N GLN A 441 -4.50 8.93 36.71
CA GLN A 441 -3.62 7.89 36.18
C GLN A 441 -2.39 7.61 37.06
N ALA A 442 -1.90 8.62 37.79
CA ALA A 442 -0.79 8.44 38.72
C ALA A 442 -1.19 7.67 39.98
N VAL A 443 -2.46 7.77 40.41
CA VAL A 443 -3.01 7.07 41.58
C VAL A 443 -3.48 5.66 41.20
N ASP A 444 -4.16 5.53 40.06
CA ASP A 444 -4.70 4.28 39.54
C ASP A 444 -4.39 4.17 38.04
N PRO A 445 -3.26 3.54 37.66
CA PRO A 445 -2.88 3.43 36.27
C PRO A 445 -3.89 2.54 35.54
N VAL A 446 -4.69 3.16 34.66
CA VAL A 446 -5.69 2.45 33.87
C VAL A 446 -4.98 1.46 32.94
N GLU A 447 -5.13 0.17 33.21
CA GLU A 447 -4.73 -0.87 32.26
C GLU A 447 -5.65 -0.82 31.04
N THR A 448 -5.08 -0.95 29.84
CA THR A 448 -5.87 -1.00 28.61
C THR A 448 -6.83 -2.20 28.67
N SER A 449 -8.12 -1.91 28.73
CA SER A 449 -9.13 -2.94 28.87
C SER A 449 -9.29 -3.75 27.58
N ASN A 450 -9.70 -5.02 27.69
CA ASN A 450 -10.03 -5.83 26.52
C ASN A 450 -11.18 -5.22 25.70
N GLU A 451 -12.05 -4.45 26.36
CA GLU A 451 -13.16 -3.74 25.73
C GLU A 451 -12.67 -2.58 24.86
N GLU A 452 -11.67 -1.80 25.31
CA GLU A 452 -11.04 -0.75 24.50
C GLU A 452 -10.35 -1.31 23.26
N ILE A 453 -9.59 -2.40 23.42
CA ILE A 453 -8.91 -3.05 22.29
C ILE A 453 -9.95 -3.53 21.27
N LYS A 454 -11.05 -4.11 21.74
CA LYS A 454 -12.16 -4.54 20.89
C LYS A 454 -12.82 -3.34 20.21
N ALA A 455 -13.10 -2.25 20.93
CA ALA A 455 -13.72 -1.06 20.36
C ALA A 455 -12.87 -0.46 19.23
N LEU A 456 -11.56 -0.32 19.45
CA LEU A 456 -10.65 0.18 18.41
C LEU A 456 -10.58 -0.76 17.20
N LYS A 457 -10.60 -2.08 17.43
CA LYS A 457 -10.67 -3.07 16.35
C LYS A 457 -11.98 -2.95 15.56
N ASP A 458 -13.10 -2.78 16.24
CA ASP A 458 -14.40 -2.56 15.60
C ASP A 458 -14.40 -1.26 14.77
N VAL A 459 -13.69 -0.21 15.21
CA VAL A 459 -13.49 1.01 14.38
C VAL A 459 -12.69 0.70 13.11
N VAL A 460 -11.58 -0.04 13.21
CA VAL A 460 -10.76 -0.42 12.05
C VAL A 460 -11.56 -1.27 11.06
N ASP A 461 -12.25 -2.31 11.55
CA ASP A 461 -13.09 -3.18 10.73
C ASP A 461 -14.22 -2.38 10.05
N TYR A 462 -14.77 -1.38 10.74
CA TYR A 462 -15.76 -0.47 10.18
C TYR A 462 -15.19 0.44 9.08
N ILE A 463 -13.99 1.00 9.28
CA ILE A 463 -13.31 1.82 8.26
C ILE A 463 -13.07 0.99 7.00
N ASP A 464 -12.60 -0.24 7.13
CA ASP A 464 -12.38 -1.16 6.00
C ASP A 464 -13.67 -1.47 5.25
N LEU A 465 -14.79 -1.59 5.97
CA LEU A 465 -16.10 -1.82 5.39
C LEU A 465 -16.59 -0.62 4.56
N VAL A 466 -16.39 0.61 5.04
CA VAL A 466 -16.88 1.82 4.36
C VAL A 466 -15.94 2.35 3.28
N ALA A 467 -14.67 1.97 3.31
CA ALA A 467 -13.63 2.47 2.39
C ALA A 467 -14.00 2.32 0.91
N GLY A 468 -14.68 1.23 0.55
CA GLY A 468 -15.08 0.92 -0.83
C GLY A 468 -16.30 1.68 -1.34
N ILE A 469 -16.95 2.50 -0.53
CA ILE A 469 -18.16 3.22 -0.93
C ILE A 469 -17.76 4.45 -1.76
N GLU A 470 -18.21 4.46 -3.02
CA GLU A 470 -18.14 5.64 -3.89
C GLU A 470 -19.21 6.65 -3.47
N VAL A 471 -18.77 7.90 -3.28
CA VAL A 471 -19.62 8.99 -2.78
C VAL A 471 -19.55 10.15 -3.75
N ASN A 472 -20.72 10.67 -4.11
CA ASN A 472 -20.87 11.86 -4.94
C ASN A 472 -21.39 13.05 -4.13
N LEU A 473 -21.11 14.27 -4.58
CA LEU A 473 -21.74 15.47 -4.04
C LEU A 473 -23.13 15.62 -4.62
N ASN A 474 -24.09 16.05 -3.79
CA ASN A 474 -25.38 16.55 -4.27
C ASN A 474 -25.24 18.02 -4.73
N ASP A 475 -26.01 18.45 -5.72
CA ASP A 475 -26.03 19.82 -6.27
C ASP A 475 -26.17 20.89 -5.17
N ALA A 476 -27.03 20.66 -4.19
CA ALA A 476 -27.21 21.60 -3.07
C ALA A 476 -25.95 21.72 -2.19
N THR A 477 -25.22 20.61 -2.03
CA THR A 477 -23.97 20.56 -1.26
C THR A 477 -22.84 21.23 -2.02
N GLU A 478 -22.77 21.01 -3.34
CA GLU A 478 -21.82 21.68 -4.22
C GLU A 478 -22.04 23.20 -4.22
N ASN A 479 -23.28 23.65 -4.38
CA ASN A 479 -23.64 25.07 -4.35
C ASN A 479 -23.23 25.74 -3.03
N LEU A 480 -23.46 25.08 -1.88
CA LEU A 480 -23.03 25.60 -0.59
C LEU A 480 -21.51 25.76 -0.49
N LEU A 481 -20.76 24.74 -0.91
CA LEU A 481 -19.30 24.78 -0.87
C LEU A 481 -18.74 25.87 -1.80
N GLN A 482 -19.33 26.04 -3.00
CA GLN A 482 -18.97 27.11 -3.93
C GLN A 482 -19.25 28.50 -3.34
N ASN A 483 -20.45 28.72 -2.76
CA ASN A 483 -20.82 29.99 -2.13
C ASN A 483 -19.93 30.30 -0.93
N TYR A 484 -19.61 29.30 -0.11
CA TYR A 484 -18.66 29.42 0.98
C TYR A 484 -17.27 29.84 0.48
N PHE A 485 -16.74 29.19 -0.56
CA PHE A 485 -15.46 29.54 -1.15
C PHE A 485 -15.41 31.01 -1.63
N LEU A 486 -16.48 31.47 -2.29
CA LEU A 486 -16.60 32.85 -2.76
C LEU A 486 -16.70 33.84 -1.59
N ALA A 487 -17.54 33.56 -0.59
CA ALA A 487 -17.72 34.41 0.59
C ALA A 487 -16.42 34.53 1.40
N ALA A 488 -15.75 33.41 1.70
CA ALA A 488 -14.50 33.40 2.46
C ALA A 488 -13.37 34.16 1.74
N ARG A 489 -13.30 34.08 0.40
CA ARG A 489 -12.30 34.84 -0.38
C ARG A 489 -12.62 36.33 -0.52
N ARG A 490 -13.90 36.73 -0.42
CA ARG A 490 -14.29 38.15 -0.33
C ARG A 490 -13.78 38.76 0.96
N GLU A 491 -13.91 38.05 2.08
CA GLU A 491 -13.39 38.49 3.38
C GLU A 491 -11.85 38.49 3.42
N THR A 492 -11.20 37.42 2.98
CA THR A 492 -9.74 37.35 2.93
C THR A 492 -9.25 36.44 1.81
N THR A 493 -8.53 37.02 0.85
CA THR A 493 -8.03 36.33 -0.35
C THR A 493 -7.12 35.13 -0.09
N ARG A 494 -6.51 35.07 1.10
CA ARG A 494 -5.57 34.02 1.52
C ARG A 494 -6.17 32.93 2.42
N CYS A 495 -7.44 33.03 2.82
CA CYS A 495 -8.00 32.12 3.81
C CYS A 495 -8.35 30.74 3.23
N VAL A 496 -8.98 30.70 2.05
CA VAL A 496 -9.33 29.44 1.37
C VAL A 496 -8.49 29.28 0.10
N SER A 497 -7.48 28.41 0.18
CA SER A 497 -6.68 27.99 -0.97
C SER A 497 -7.45 26.96 -1.81
N PRO A 498 -7.10 26.74 -3.09
CA PRO A 498 -7.63 25.63 -3.87
C PRO A 498 -7.38 24.26 -3.20
N GLY A 499 -6.24 24.09 -2.53
CA GLY A 499 -5.95 22.91 -1.72
C GLY A 499 -6.91 22.74 -0.54
N SER A 500 -7.27 23.85 0.13
CA SER A 500 -8.25 23.85 1.22
C SER A 500 -9.65 23.46 0.73
N MET A 501 -10.03 23.92 -0.46
CA MET A 501 -11.29 23.54 -1.08
C MET A 501 -11.32 22.05 -1.45
N SER A 502 -10.22 21.51 -1.99
CA SER A 502 -10.08 20.07 -2.24
C SER A 502 -10.21 19.25 -0.95
N ALA A 503 -9.60 19.71 0.14
CA ALA A 503 -9.70 19.08 1.46
C ALA A 503 -11.13 19.16 2.04
N LEU A 504 -11.85 20.27 1.84
CA LEU A 504 -13.26 20.42 2.23
C LEU A 504 -14.15 19.41 1.51
N VAL A 505 -14.01 19.30 0.18
CA VAL A 505 -14.75 18.31 -0.62
C VAL A 505 -14.43 16.90 -0.15
N ALA A 506 -13.14 16.58 0.02
CA ALA A 506 -12.71 15.26 0.50
C ALA A 506 -13.26 14.95 1.90
N THR A 507 -13.35 15.95 2.78
CA THR A 507 -13.95 15.81 4.12
C THR A 507 -15.46 15.53 4.03
N CYS A 508 -16.18 16.23 3.17
CA CYS A 508 -17.62 15.99 2.94
C CYS A 508 -17.88 14.56 2.45
N LEU A 509 -17.14 14.13 1.43
CA LEU A 509 -17.26 12.79 0.86
C LEU A 509 -16.90 11.71 1.88
N THR A 510 -15.90 11.95 2.72
CA THR A 510 -15.48 11.03 3.77
C THR A 510 -16.48 10.97 4.92
N SER A 511 -17.11 12.10 5.29
CA SER A 511 -18.20 12.15 6.27
C SER A 511 -19.39 11.30 5.83
N ALA A 512 -19.84 11.48 4.59
CA ALA A 512 -20.91 10.67 4.01
C ALA A 512 -20.55 9.19 3.93
N ARG A 513 -19.30 8.87 3.56
CA ARG A 513 -18.77 7.50 3.53
C ARG A 513 -18.81 6.84 4.91
N LEU A 514 -18.36 7.55 5.95
CA LEU A 514 -18.45 7.08 7.34
C LEU A 514 -19.89 6.81 7.76
N CYS A 515 -20.87 7.51 7.19
CA CYS A 515 -22.28 7.27 7.44
C CYS A 515 -22.91 6.23 6.50
N ARG A 516 -22.11 5.48 5.73
CA ARG A 516 -22.54 4.49 4.72
C ARG A 516 -23.46 5.07 3.64
N ARG A 517 -23.30 6.34 3.30
CA ARG A 517 -24.06 7.01 2.23
C ARG A 517 -23.23 7.11 0.96
N ASN A 518 -23.89 7.00 -0.19
CA ASN A 518 -23.32 7.22 -1.53
C ASN A 518 -23.46 8.68 -2.01
N VAL A 519 -24.15 9.53 -1.25
CA VAL A 519 -24.35 10.95 -1.56
C VAL A 519 -24.07 11.78 -0.32
N ALA A 520 -23.21 12.79 -0.47
CA ALA A 520 -22.97 13.80 0.55
C ALA A 520 -24.08 14.84 0.56
N ASN A 521 -24.54 15.20 1.76
CA ASN A 521 -25.64 16.14 1.96
C ASN A 521 -25.15 17.47 2.55
N ILE A 522 -26.07 18.41 2.75
CA ILE A 522 -25.78 19.73 3.31
C ILE A 522 -25.12 19.62 4.69
N ASP A 523 -25.55 18.67 5.53
CA ASP A 523 -24.97 18.47 6.86
C ASP A 523 -23.49 18.08 6.80
N ASP A 524 -23.08 17.29 5.80
CA ASP A 524 -21.66 16.96 5.58
C ASP A 524 -20.85 18.20 5.20
N ALA A 525 -21.41 19.08 4.37
CA ALA A 525 -20.76 20.34 3.99
C ALA A 525 -20.68 21.32 5.16
N VAL A 526 -21.74 21.47 5.94
CA VAL A 526 -21.73 22.28 7.17
C VAL A 526 -20.65 21.76 8.12
N PHE A 527 -20.59 20.44 8.31
CA PHE A 527 -19.60 19.81 9.18
C PHE A 527 -18.16 20.03 8.68
N ALA A 528 -17.91 19.86 7.38
CA ALA A 528 -16.60 20.11 6.78
C ALA A 528 -16.17 21.58 6.91
N ILE A 529 -17.08 22.53 6.63
CA ILE A 529 -16.84 23.96 6.77
C ILE A 529 -16.57 24.31 8.23
N TRP A 530 -17.35 23.75 9.16
CA TRP A 530 -17.14 23.96 10.60
C TRP A 530 -15.76 23.47 11.04
N LEU A 531 -15.32 22.29 10.61
CA LEU A 531 -13.98 21.78 10.91
C LEU A 531 -12.88 22.71 10.36
N HIS A 532 -13.03 23.16 9.11
CA HIS A 532 -12.06 24.05 8.48
C HIS A 532 -11.96 25.41 9.19
N VAL A 533 -13.10 26.04 9.50
CA VAL A 533 -13.11 27.35 10.18
C VAL A 533 -12.58 27.22 11.61
N SER A 534 -12.95 26.15 12.34
CA SER A 534 -12.48 25.91 13.70
C SER A 534 -10.96 25.66 13.79
N GLY A 535 -10.39 25.07 12.73
CA GLY A 535 -8.95 24.83 12.60
C GLY A 535 -8.14 25.99 12.04
N SER A 536 -8.80 27.06 11.56
CA SER A 536 -8.13 28.20 10.95
C SER A 536 -7.40 29.08 11.99
N PRO A 537 -6.21 29.64 11.66
CA PRO A 537 -5.49 30.54 12.56
C PRO A 537 -6.15 31.92 12.63
N GLU A 538 -6.05 32.57 13.79
CA GLU A 538 -6.68 33.88 14.06
C GLU A 538 -6.13 35.04 13.21
N PRO A 539 -6.99 35.98 12.75
CA PRO A 539 -8.41 36.13 13.10
C PRO A 539 -9.35 35.26 12.25
N ARG A 540 -10.40 34.72 12.88
CA ARG A 540 -11.39 33.83 12.25
C ARG A 540 -12.65 34.61 11.84
N PHE A 541 -13.37 34.09 10.83
CA PHE A 541 -14.59 34.74 10.32
C PHE A 541 -15.83 34.46 11.18
N ALA A 542 -15.93 33.25 11.72
CA ALA A 542 -17.04 32.88 12.58
C ALA A 542 -16.77 33.31 14.03
N PRO A 543 -17.81 33.69 14.79
CA PRO A 543 -17.69 33.95 16.21
C PRO A 543 -17.08 32.76 16.96
N GLU A 544 -16.17 33.05 17.90
CA GLU A 544 -15.42 32.00 18.64
C GLU A 544 -16.34 31.05 19.42
N GLU A 545 -17.50 31.56 19.87
CA GLU A 545 -18.56 30.80 20.55
C GLU A 545 -19.08 29.62 19.71
N TYR A 546 -18.99 29.70 18.37
CA TYR A 546 -19.46 28.66 17.46
C TYR A 546 -18.37 27.66 17.05
N LEU A 547 -17.12 27.93 17.42
CA LEU A 547 -15.94 27.19 16.98
C LEU A 547 -15.29 26.36 18.08
N GLN A 548 -15.77 26.50 19.32
CA GLN A 548 -15.38 25.61 20.40
C GLN A 548 -15.96 24.21 20.15
N THR A 549 -15.15 23.18 20.38
CA THR A 549 -15.60 21.78 20.36
C THR A 549 -15.99 21.38 21.79
N PRO A 550 -17.25 21.60 22.23
CA PRO A 550 -17.61 21.32 23.62
C PRO A 550 -17.51 19.83 23.91
N ALA A 551 -17.26 19.51 25.18
CA ALA A 551 -17.22 18.15 25.70
C ALA A 551 -18.59 17.45 25.69
N ASP A 552 -19.69 18.20 25.71
CA ASP A 552 -21.05 17.67 25.71
C ASP A 552 -21.66 17.72 24.30
N VAL A 553 -22.09 16.56 23.81
CA VAL A 553 -22.76 16.41 22.51
C VAL A 553 -24.04 17.26 22.39
N LYS A 554 -24.77 17.50 23.49
CA LYS A 554 -25.94 18.40 23.49
C LYS A 554 -25.54 19.85 23.28
N LYS A 555 -24.43 20.29 23.88
CA LYS A 555 -23.86 21.62 23.65
C LYS A 555 -23.35 21.73 22.21
N LEU A 556 -22.72 20.68 21.68
CA LEU A 556 -22.25 20.64 20.29
C LEU A 556 -23.41 20.78 19.29
N GLN A 557 -24.57 20.16 19.56
CA GLN A 557 -25.76 20.34 18.73
C GLN A 557 -26.19 21.80 18.64
N ASN A 558 -26.22 22.51 19.77
CA ASN A 558 -26.57 23.94 19.79
C ASN A 558 -25.53 24.78 19.05
N VAL A 559 -24.23 24.48 19.24
CA VAL A 559 -23.13 25.13 18.53
C VAL A 559 -23.26 24.95 17.02
N ILE A 560 -23.53 23.73 16.54
CA ILE A 560 -23.68 23.45 15.10
C ILE A 560 -24.94 24.12 14.54
N ASN A 561 -26.04 24.16 15.29
CA ASN A 561 -27.25 24.86 14.84
C ASN A 561 -27.01 26.36 14.71
N ASN A 562 -26.40 27.00 15.71
CA ASN A 562 -26.04 28.42 15.65
C ASN A 562 -25.02 28.69 14.52
N PHE A 563 -24.10 27.76 14.29
CA PHE A 563 -23.15 27.84 13.19
C PHE A 563 -23.83 27.74 11.82
N LYS A 564 -24.86 26.90 11.67
CA LYS A 564 -25.68 26.83 10.45
C LYS A 564 -26.35 28.16 10.17
N ASP A 565 -26.99 28.76 11.18
CA ASP A 565 -27.68 30.05 11.04
C ASP A 565 -26.68 31.15 10.64
N TRP A 566 -25.48 31.15 11.22
CA TRP A 566 -24.40 32.06 10.81
C TRP A 566 -23.93 31.78 9.38
N LEU A 567 -23.77 30.52 8.99
CA LEU A 567 -23.29 30.14 7.66
C LEU A 567 -24.30 30.50 6.57
N GLU A 568 -25.61 30.42 6.86
CA GLU A 568 -26.68 30.92 5.98
C GLU A 568 -26.50 32.41 5.71
N GLN A 569 -26.31 33.20 6.77
CA GLN A 569 -26.10 34.64 6.66
C GLN A 569 -24.80 34.99 5.93
N PHE A 570 -23.74 34.22 6.20
CA PHE A 570 -22.41 34.44 5.62
C PHE A 570 -22.36 34.12 4.12
N THR A 571 -23.03 33.04 3.71
CA THR A 571 -23.00 32.57 2.31
C THR A 571 -24.17 33.09 1.47
N GLY A 572 -25.24 33.57 2.11
CA GLY A 572 -26.50 33.92 1.45
C GLY A 572 -27.26 32.71 0.90
N THR A 573 -26.91 31.49 1.34
CA THR A 573 -27.55 30.24 0.89
C THR A 573 -28.56 29.79 1.94
N CYS A 574 -29.78 29.44 1.53
CA CYS A 574 -30.76 28.84 2.45
C CYS A 574 -30.40 27.36 2.68
N LEU A 575 -30.10 26.99 3.93
CA LEU A 575 -29.79 25.62 4.34
C LEU A 575 -31.05 24.87 4.80
N LEU A 576 -32.18 25.56 4.95
CA LEU A 576 -33.51 24.98 5.19
C LEU A 576 -34.12 24.46 3.89
N GLY A 577 -33.80 23.20 3.57
CA GLY A 577 -34.56 22.38 2.65
C GLY A 577 -34.94 21.06 3.33
N ASP A 578 -36.18 20.97 3.81
CA ASP A 578 -36.79 19.72 4.27
C ASP A 578 -36.74 18.67 3.15
N PHE A 579 -36.02 17.56 3.35
CA PHE A 579 -36.26 16.31 2.63
C PHE A 579 -36.05 15.11 3.58
N PRO A 580 -36.87 14.05 3.45
CA PRO A 580 -37.12 13.09 4.51
C PRO A 580 -35.95 12.13 4.75
N ALA A 581 -35.94 11.59 5.97
CA ALA A 581 -34.98 10.66 6.57
C ALA A 581 -34.59 9.46 5.70
#